data_AF-A0AB37Q5E9-F1
#
_entry.id   AF-A0AB37Q5E9-F1
#
_cell.length_a   1.000
_cell.length_b   1.000
_cell.length_c   1.000
_cell.angle_alpha   90.00
_cell.angle_beta   90.00
_cell.angle_gamma   90.00
#
_symmetry.space_group_name_H-M   'P 1'
#
loop_
_entity.id
_entity.type
_entity.pdbx_description
1 polymer ?
#
loop_
_entity_poly.entity_id
_entity_poly.type
_entity_poly.pdbx_seq_one_letter_code
_entity_poly.pdbx_strand_id
1 'polypeptide(L)'
;MNSAQTVQTARKKIEQLRDSNDLHDFIHRRGVAEGWLAALRVENLVDTLMHRTLMDELNDEATEVIDSLNQNAQEGCGCPH
;
A
#
# COMPACT_ATOMS: atom_id res chain seq x y z
N MET A 1 10.24 17.42 -12.83
CA MET A 1 9.84 16.95 -11.48
C MET A 1 11.08 16.54 -10.71
N ASN A 2 11.12 16.76 -9.39
CA ASN A 2 12.21 16.29 -8.55
C ASN A 2 11.97 14.79 -8.23
N SER A 3 12.89 13.93 -8.64
CA SER A 3 12.74 12.47 -8.50
C SER A 3 12.59 12.04 -7.03
N ALA A 4 13.36 12.65 -6.13
CA ALA A 4 13.29 12.34 -4.69
C ALA A 4 11.91 12.70 -4.09
N GLN A 5 11.35 13.86 -4.44
CA GLN A 5 10.01 14.24 -3.99
C GLN A 5 8.93 13.30 -4.52
N THR A 6 9.08 12.81 -5.75
CA THR A 6 8.10 11.91 -6.38
C THR A 6 8.14 10.51 -5.75
N VAL A 7 9.34 10.01 -5.44
CA VAL A 7 9.53 8.75 -4.68
C VAL A 7 8.96 8.87 -3.27
N GLN A 8 9.17 9.99 -2.59
CA GLN A 8 8.59 10.23 -1.26
C GLN A 8 7.06 10.23 -1.30
N THR A 9 6.45 10.80 -2.35
CA THR A 9 4.99 10.74 -2.51
C THR A 9 4.50 9.30 -2.72
N ALA A 10 5.20 8.50 -3.53
CA ALA A 10 4.84 7.09 -3.71
C ALA A 10 4.92 6.30 -2.39
N ARG A 11 5.98 6.51 -1.59
CA ARG A 11 6.09 5.91 -0.26
C ARG A 11 4.96 6.31 0.68
N LYS A 12 4.56 7.58 0.68
CA LYS A 12 3.37 8.01 1.44
C LYS A 12 2.10 7.29 1.01
N LYS A 13 1.97 6.90 -0.27
CA LYS A 13 0.84 6.08 -0.73
C LYS A 13 0.89 4.65 -0.24
N ILE A 14 2.10 4.09 -0.09
CA ILE A 14 2.29 2.79 0.57
C ILE A 14 1.89 2.90 2.05
N GLU A 15 2.43 3.86 2.79
CA GLU A 15 2.10 4.05 4.22
C GLU A 15 0.59 4.24 4.47
N GLN A 16 -0.10 4.92 3.55
CA GLN A 16 -1.55 5.15 3.62
C GLN A 16 -2.41 3.88 3.55
N LEU A 17 -1.84 2.72 3.22
CA LEU A 17 -2.56 1.44 3.31
C LEU A 17 -2.96 1.14 4.76
N ARG A 18 -2.14 1.52 5.75
CA ARG A 18 -2.42 1.32 7.19
C ARG A 18 -3.73 1.96 7.66
N ASP A 19 -4.11 3.05 7.00
CA ASP A 19 -5.32 3.80 7.32
C ASP A 19 -6.58 3.26 6.62
N SER A 20 -6.51 2.03 6.08
CA SER A 20 -7.66 1.40 5.39
C SER A 20 -8.72 0.97 6.39
N ASN A 21 -9.96 1.42 6.18
CA ASN A 21 -11.06 1.12 7.10
C ASN A 21 -11.72 -0.24 6.84
N ASP A 22 -11.73 -0.65 5.58
CA ASP A 22 -12.35 -1.87 5.10
C ASP A 22 -11.65 -2.38 3.83
N LEU A 23 -12.06 -3.55 3.35
CA LEU A 23 -11.43 -4.19 2.20
C LEU A 23 -11.56 -3.36 0.90
N HIS A 24 -12.65 -2.62 0.72
CA HIS A 24 -12.83 -1.78 -0.46
C HIS A 24 -11.89 -0.57 -0.44
N ASP A 25 -11.79 0.12 0.71
CA ASP A 25 -10.83 1.22 0.91
C ASP A 25 -9.39 0.73 0.70
N PHE A 26 -9.06 -0.46 1.24
CA PHE A 26 -7.77 -1.11 1.03
C PHE A 26 -7.45 -1.36 -0.45
N ILE A 27 -8.37 -2.00 -1.19
CA ILE A 27 -8.18 -2.28 -2.63
C ILE A 27 -7.95 -0.98 -3.40
N HIS A 28 -8.73 0.05 -3.10
CA HIS A 28 -8.58 1.35 -3.73
C HIS A 28 -7.20 1.98 -3.45
N ARG A 29 -6.77 2.01 -2.19
CA ARG A 29 -5.47 2.59 -1.78
C ARG A 29 -4.29 1.82 -2.35
N ARG A 30 -4.36 0.49 -2.35
CA ARG A 30 -3.38 -0.36 -3.01
C ARG A 30 -3.26 -0.03 -4.49
N GLY A 31 -4.38 0.06 -5.21
CA GLY A 31 -4.38 0.42 -6.63
C GLY A 31 -3.76 1.80 -6.90
N VAL A 32 -4.00 2.78 -6.00
CA VAL A 32 -3.34 4.09 -6.07
C VAL A 32 -1.82 3.94 -5.90
N ALA A 33 -1.36 3.22 -4.88
CA ALA A 33 0.08 3.01 -4.65
C ALA A 33 0.75 2.30 -5.83
N GLU A 34 0.15 1.22 -6.36
CA GLU A 34 0.64 0.51 -7.54
C GLU A 34 0.74 1.44 -8.76
N GLY A 35 -0.25 2.31 -8.97
CA GLY A 35 -0.24 3.32 -10.02
C GLY A 35 0.91 4.32 -9.89
N TRP A 36 1.22 4.76 -8.66
CA TRP A 36 2.38 5.63 -8.41
C TRP A 36 3.71 4.92 -8.70
N LEU A 37 3.85 3.65 -8.30
CA LEU A 37 5.06 2.87 -8.57
C LEU A 37 5.26 2.63 -10.08
N ALA A 38 4.18 2.32 -10.80
CA ALA A 38 4.20 2.20 -12.25
C ALA A 38 4.61 3.52 -12.93
N ALA A 39 4.06 4.66 -12.48
CA ALA A 39 4.43 5.97 -13.00
C ALA A 39 5.92 6.28 -12.81
N LEU A 40 6.47 6.03 -11.61
CA LEU A 40 7.89 6.19 -11.33
C LEU A 40 8.77 5.37 -12.30
N ARG A 41 8.33 4.15 -12.63
CA ARG A 41 9.06 3.27 -13.55
C ARG A 41 8.99 3.76 -14.99
N VAL A 42 7.80 4.13 -15.47
CA VAL A 42 7.56 4.62 -16.83
C VAL A 42 8.29 5.94 -17.08
N GLU A 43 8.33 6.82 -16.09
CA GLU A 43 9.05 8.10 -16.15
C GLU A 43 10.56 7.96 -15.91
N ASN A 44 11.07 6.73 -15.72
CA ASN A 44 12.48 6.42 -15.45
C ASN A 44 13.03 7.21 -14.24
N LEU A 45 12.18 7.47 -13.25
CA LEU A 45 12.55 8.16 -12.00
C LEU A 45 13.20 7.21 -11.00
N VAL A 46 13.04 5.90 -11.21
CA VAL A 46 13.63 4.83 -10.42
C VAL A 46 14.17 3.72 -11.32
N ASP A 47 15.30 3.13 -10.92
CA ASP A 47 15.84 1.95 -11.59
C ASP A 47 15.07 0.67 -11.20
N THR A 48 15.45 -0.45 -11.80
CA THR A 48 14.76 -1.73 -11.60
C THR A 48 14.82 -2.22 -10.16
N LEU A 49 15.96 -2.02 -9.47
CA LEU A 49 16.14 -2.45 -8.08
C LEU A 49 15.28 -1.58 -7.17
N MET A 50 15.33 -0.26 -7.32
CA MET A 50 14.51 0.65 -6.53
C MET A 50 13.01 0.40 -6.73
N HIS A 51 12.55 0.18 -7.97
CA HIS A 51 11.16 -0.17 -8.25
C HIS A 51 10.75 -1.47 -7.53
N ARG A 52 11.62 -2.49 -7.55
CA ARG A 52 11.37 -3.75 -6.86
C ARG A 52 11.27 -3.54 -5.34
N THR A 53 12.20 -2.79 -4.75
CA THR A 53 12.16 -2.47 -3.32
C THR A 53 10.85 -1.80 -2.92
N LEU A 54 10.35 -0.84 -3.70
CA LEU A 54 9.08 -0.19 -3.41
C LEU A 54 7.86 -1.13 -3.56
N MET A 55 7.92 -2.07 -4.51
CA MET A 55 6.89 -3.11 -4.63
C MET A 55 6.92 -4.09 -3.46
N ASP A 56 8.10 -4.45 -2.97
CA ASP A 56 8.26 -5.29 -1.78
C ASP A 56 7.72 -4.54 -0.54
N GLU A 57 8.08 -3.26 -0.36
CA GLU A 57 7.51 -2.37 0.68
C GLU A 57 5.96 -2.36 0.63
N LEU A 58 5.37 -2.24 -0.57
CA LEU A 58 3.92 -2.28 -0.76
C LEU A 58 3.29 -3.62 -0.37
N ASN A 59 3.93 -4.74 -0.72
CA ASN A 59 3.40 -6.08 -0.43
C ASN A 59 3.48 -6.43 1.06
N ASP A 60 4.57 -6.02 1.73
CA ASP A 60 4.74 -6.21 3.17
C ASP A 60 3.62 -5.45 3.90
N GLU A 61 3.43 -4.18 3.57
CA GLU A 61 2.37 -3.33 4.13
C GLU A 61 0.97 -3.89 3.86
N ALA A 62 0.73 -4.37 2.64
CA ALA A 62 -0.54 -4.97 2.26
C ALA A 62 -0.87 -6.23 3.09
N THR A 63 0.15 -7.01 3.45
CA THR A 63 -0.01 -8.21 4.28
C THR A 63 -0.43 -7.83 5.70
N GLU A 64 0.25 -6.86 6.32
CA GLU A 64 -0.08 -6.38 7.66
C GLU A 64 -1.52 -5.83 7.75
N VAL A 65 -1.97 -5.10 6.74
CA VAL A 65 -3.32 -4.51 6.71
C VAL A 65 -4.39 -5.58 6.51
N ILE A 66 -4.18 -6.56 5.64
CA ILE A 66 -5.13 -7.66 5.43
C ILE A 66 -5.30 -8.46 6.73
N ASP A 67 -4.20 -8.78 7.42
CA ASP A 67 -4.26 -9.48 8.71
C ASP A 67 -5.04 -8.68 9.75
N SER A 68 -4.85 -7.36 9.80
CA SER A 68 -5.59 -6.46 10.70
C SER A 68 -7.08 -6.40 10.37
N LEU A 69 -7.45 -6.28 9.09
CA LEU A 69 -8.84 -6.26 8.65
C LEU A 69 -9.55 -7.59 8.93
N ASN A 70 -8.85 -8.72 8.77
CA ASN A 70 -9.39 -10.05 9.08
C ASN A 70 -9.65 -10.23 10.59
N GLN A 71 -8.75 -9.78 11.45
CA GLN A 71 -8.93 -9.82 12.91
C GLN A 71 -10.17 -9.01 13.34
N ASN A 72 -10.33 -7.79 12.82
CA ASN A 72 -11.49 -6.95 13.10
C ASN A 72 -12.82 -7.60 12.68
N ALA A 73 -12.84 -8.34 11.57
CA ALA A 73 -14.02 -9.08 11.11
C ALA A 73 -14.37 -10.25 12.03
N GLN A 74 -13.38 -10.88 12.67
CA GLN A 74 -13.59 -11.98 13.63
C GLN A 74 -14.08 -11.48 14.99
N GLU A 75 -13.57 -10.34 15.47
CA GLU A 75 -13.96 -9.75 16.77
C GLU A 75 -15.40 -9.18 16.76
N GLY A 76 -15.90 -8.74 15.61
CA GLY A 76 -17.29 -8.27 15.44
C GLY A 76 -18.35 -9.38 15.51
N CYS A 77 -17.97 -10.66 15.42
CA CYS A 77 -18.86 -11.82 15.48
C CYS A 77 -18.84 -12.54 16.86
N GLY A 78 -18.42 -11.85 17.92
CA GLY A 78 -18.52 -12.36 19.29
C GLY A 78 -19.96 -12.39 19.80
N CYS A 79 -20.69 -13.47 19.50
CA CYS A 79 -21.92 -13.81 20.21
C CYS A 79 -21.62 -13.97 21.72
N PRO A 80 -22.34 -13.30 22.64
CA PRO A 80 -22.22 -13.58 24.07
C PRO A 80 -22.83 -14.96 24.33
N HIS A 81 -22.07 -15.84 24.99
CA HIS A 81 -22.59 -17.07 25.60
C HIS A 81 -22.98 -16.78 27.04
#